data_AF-A0A6A6JZK9-F1
#
_entry.id   AF-A0A6A6JZK9-F1
#
_cell.length_a   1.000
_cell.length_b   1.000
_cell.length_c   1.000
_cell.angle_alpha   90.00
_cell.angle_beta   90.00
_cell.angle_gamma   90.00
#
_symmetry.space_group_name_H-M   'P 1'
#
loop_
_entity.id
_entity.type
_entity.pdbx_description
1 polymer ?
#
loop_
_entity_poly.entity_id
_entity_poly.type
_entity_poly.pdbx_seq_one_letter_code
_entity_poly.pdbx_strand_id
1 'polypeptide(L)'
;MGLMGWNVKLVSCPVSITPNHDLYEVLHVETSAQMLETCLDLLPVDVAICVAAVTDWVPYRHSSKLKKRSVDAISIMHSPDIARCISMSKKRPKLVIGFCLESENLIESSKEKLAYKGCDWIISNNQYVVEEEQTMGSDRNKISIVTGDFVRHYPVGVVGVANMYANQSWELLGSGQRPDYVVAYVNARVIDPGSNMDAPGYVVTRGREISHFGFGTPEVDDFQSSADEIIDCCGHVLMPGIVDIHVHLREPGGEHKETIDTGSRSAAAGGVTTVVCQPNTSPHIDSVMVAKYLKMRALESSCVNIEFYGSITKPCGSLCDMASLKEAGALGFTDDGSPVMNALSMKRAFECASTLGVVVAQHAEDCHLSDGGCINEGKVSQELGLKGISDLSESIMVSRDIDLLREVPGARYHVLHVSTKKAIDLIRAAKNEGLPVTCEVTPHHFALTEDAVREHGTMAKMNPPLRTEEDRLCMVEGLMDGTIDCIATDHAPHSCQDKALPISSCAFGVVGLETMLPLSLELYHSGKMGLLEVLSKLTDKPSDIVKIRRGRIAKGLVADLVVVDLDHEWVVDTTKFASKSKNSPFHGRTVKGRALRTVVAGKTVYLAS
;
A
#
# COMPACT_ATOMS: atom_id res chain seq x y z
N MET A 1 6.81 -11.27 -15.70
CA MET A 1 7.08 -10.04 -16.49
C MET A 1 6.09 -9.92 -17.65
N GLY A 2 6.08 -10.80 -18.65
CA GLY A 2 5.05 -10.76 -19.72
C GLY A 2 3.61 -10.88 -19.19
N LEU A 3 3.37 -11.83 -18.28
CA LEU A 3 2.10 -11.95 -17.53
C LEU A 3 1.75 -10.72 -16.66
N MET A 4 2.71 -9.83 -16.42
CA MET A 4 2.56 -8.59 -15.62
C MET A 4 2.46 -7.35 -16.53
N GLY A 5 2.10 -7.53 -17.82
CA GLY A 5 1.86 -6.44 -18.77
C GLY A 5 3.11 -5.78 -19.37
N TRP A 6 4.31 -6.28 -19.08
CA TRP A 6 5.53 -5.75 -19.67
C TRP A 6 5.66 -6.11 -21.15
N ASN A 7 6.13 -5.18 -21.97
CA ASN A 7 6.61 -5.49 -23.31
C ASN A 7 7.98 -6.16 -23.21
N VAL A 8 7.99 -7.49 -23.17
CA VAL A 8 9.21 -8.29 -23.01
C VAL A 8 9.68 -8.80 -24.37
N LYS A 9 10.96 -8.54 -24.66
CA LYS A 9 11.70 -9.14 -25.78
C LYS A 9 12.78 -10.06 -25.26
N LEU A 10 12.71 -11.34 -25.62
CA LEU A 10 13.72 -12.34 -25.28
C LEU A 10 14.68 -12.53 -26.45
N VAL A 11 15.93 -12.08 -26.31
CA VAL A 11 17.00 -12.40 -27.26
C VAL A 11 17.62 -13.73 -26.86
N SER A 12 17.50 -14.77 -27.69
CA SER A 12 17.93 -16.12 -27.33
C SER A 12 18.82 -16.76 -28.40
N CYS A 13 19.94 -17.33 -27.96
CA CYS A 13 20.68 -18.33 -28.71
C CYS A 13 19.89 -19.65 -28.82
N PRO A 14 20.36 -20.63 -29.62
CA PRO A 14 19.76 -21.95 -29.64
C PRO A 14 19.81 -22.59 -28.24
N VAL A 15 18.63 -22.89 -27.69
CA VAL A 15 18.46 -23.55 -26.38
C VAL A 15 17.46 -24.70 -26.52
N SER A 16 17.57 -25.71 -25.66
CA SER A 16 16.68 -26.88 -25.65
C SER A 16 15.30 -26.59 -25.05
N ILE A 17 15.10 -25.40 -24.47
CA ILE A 17 13.87 -24.98 -23.82
C ILE A 17 13.01 -24.25 -24.84
N THR A 18 11.78 -24.74 -25.07
CA THR A 18 10.81 -24.08 -25.94
C THR A 18 10.28 -22.80 -25.28
N PRO A 19 10.48 -21.62 -25.86
CA PRO A 19 9.93 -20.38 -25.34
C PRO A 19 8.40 -20.36 -25.43
N ASN A 20 7.74 -19.66 -24.49
CA ASN A 20 6.31 -19.41 -24.59
C ASN A 20 6.06 -18.13 -25.40
N HIS A 21 5.73 -18.29 -26.68
CA HIS A 21 5.55 -17.19 -27.64
C HIS A 21 4.31 -16.32 -27.36
N ASP A 22 3.40 -16.74 -26.47
CA ASP A 22 2.18 -15.98 -26.15
C ASP A 22 2.45 -14.83 -25.16
N LEU A 23 3.61 -14.83 -24.48
CA LEU A 23 3.89 -13.92 -23.37
C LEU A 23 5.02 -12.92 -23.64
N TYR A 24 5.81 -13.12 -24.68
CA TYR A 24 6.94 -12.25 -25.05
C TYR A 24 7.40 -12.52 -26.49
N GLU A 25 7.95 -11.49 -27.14
CA GLU A 25 8.55 -11.61 -28.45
C GLU A 25 9.92 -12.29 -28.32
N VAL A 26 10.22 -13.30 -29.16
CA VAL A 26 11.50 -14.01 -29.15
C VAL A 26 12.30 -13.64 -30.39
N LEU A 27 13.50 -13.09 -30.17
CA LEU A 27 14.46 -12.76 -31.21
C LEU A 27 15.58 -13.80 -31.18
N HIS A 28 15.57 -14.68 -32.18
CA HIS A 28 16.56 -15.76 -32.29
C HIS A 28 17.85 -15.26 -32.92
N VAL A 29 18.97 -15.58 -32.28
CA VAL A 29 20.34 -15.26 -32.73
C VAL A 29 21.20 -16.52 -32.69
N GLU A 30 22.27 -16.60 -33.47
CA GLU A 30 23.13 -17.79 -33.52
C GLU A 30 24.48 -17.58 -32.81
N THR A 31 24.91 -16.33 -32.65
CA THR A 31 26.22 -15.97 -32.12
C THR A 31 26.14 -14.89 -31.04
N SER A 32 27.14 -14.83 -30.16
CA SER A 32 27.27 -13.77 -29.14
C SER A 32 27.41 -12.37 -29.76
N ALA A 33 28.00 -12.27 -30.95
CA ALA A 33 28.08 -11.01 -31.71
C ALA A 33 26.70 -10.54 -32.19
N GLN A 34 25.90 -11.44 -32.79
CA GLN A 34 24.52 -11.15 -33.18
C GLN A 34 23.64 -10.83 -31.96
N MET A 35 23.85 -11.53 -30.84
CA MET A 35 23.15 -11.24 -29.59
C MET A 35 23.48 -9.83 -29.10
N LEU A 36 24.76 -9.43 -29.11
CA LEU A 36 25.17 -8.07 -28.75
C LEU A 36 24.50 -7.03 -29.65
N GLU A 37 24.61 -7.20 -30.97
CA GLU A 37 24.03 -6.28 -31.95
C GLU A 37 22.51 -6.13 -31.75
N THR A 38 21.80 -7.24 -31.63
CA THR A 38 20.36 -7.26 -31.37
C THR A 38 20.02 -6.54 -30.05
N CYS A 39 20.75 -6.83 -28.97
CA CYS A 39 20.52 -6.19 -27.69
C CYS A 39 20.78 -4.67 -27.73
N LEU A 40 21.77 -4.21 -28.50
CA LEU A 40 22.06 -2.78 -28.66
C LEU A 40 20.99 -2.09 -29.52
N ASP A 41 20.47 -2.74 -30.55
CA ASP A 41 19.40 -2.22 -31.40
C ASP A 41 18.06 -2.06 -30.66
N LEU A 42 17.82 -2.90 -29.65
CA LEU A 42 16.65 -2.78 -28.78
C LEU A 42 16.71 -1.58 -27.84
N LEU A 43 17.87 -0.94 -27.65
CA LEU A 43 17.99 0.19 -26.74
C LEU A 43 17.35 1.47 -27.30
N PRO A 44 16.61 2.24 -26.47
CA PRO A 44 16.55 2.13 -25.00
C PRO A 44 15.48 1.16 -24.49
N VAL A 45 15.75 0.51 -23.35
CA VAL A 45 14.79 -0.30 -22.58
C VAL A 45 14.83 0.09 -21.10
N ASP A 46 13.77 -0.14 -20.34
CA ASP A 46 13.75 0.16 -18.91
C ASP A 46 14.64 -0.80 -18.11
N VAL A 47 14.60 -2.10 -18.43
CA VAL A 47 15.37 -3.15 -17.72
C VAL A 47 16.06 -4.06 -18.72
N ALA A 48 17.34 -4.34 -18.48
CA ALA A 48 18.08 -5.39 -19.17
C ALA A 48 18.46 -6.52 -18.19
N ILE A 49 18.02 -7.74 -18.49
CA ILE A 49 18.32 -8.94 -17.69
C ILE A 49 19.25 -9.84 -18.49
N CYS A 50 20.51 -9.91 -18.08
CA CYS A 50 21.56 -10.62 -18.81
C CYS A 50 21.85 -11.98 -18.16
N VAL A 51 21.18 -13.03 -18.67
CA VAL A 51 21.28 -14.41 -18.13
C VAL A 51 22.12 -15.34 -19.03
N ALA A 52 22.75 -14.82 -20.07
CA ALA A 52 23.49 -15.63 -21.03
C ALA A 52 24.86 -16.08 -20.47
N ALA A 53 25.08 -17.39 -20.42
CA ALA A 53 26.41 -17.97 -20.26
C ALA A 53 27.06 -18.06 -21.64
N VAL A 54 27.89 -17.08 -21.97
CA VAL A 54 28.65 -17.03 -23.24
C VAL A 54 30.07 -17.51 -22.97
N THR A 55 30.62 -18.34 -23.85
CA THR A 55 32.03 -18.74 -23.77
C THR A 55 32.94 -17.53 -23.95
N ASP A 56 33.88 -17.30 -23.04
CA ASP A 56 34.80 -16.15 -23.08
C ASP A 56 35.64 -16.09 -24.36
N TRP A 57 35.87 -17.25 -24.98
CA TRP A 57 36.69 -17.39 -26.19
C TRP A 57 35.95 -18.19 -27.25
N VAL A 58 36.08 -17.77 -28.51
CA VAL A 58 35.60 -18.52 -29.68
C VAL A 58 36.72 -18.74 -30.69
N PRO A 59 36.72 -19.84 -31.46
CA PRO A 59 37.70 -20.05 -32.51
C PRO A 59 37.58 -18.98 -33.59
N TYR A 60 38.70 -18.33 -33.92
CA TYR A 60 38.80 -17.39 -35.02
C TYR A 60 38.77 -18.15 -36.36
N ARG A 61 37.71 -17.97 -37.15
CA ARG A 61 37.62 -18.61 -38.48
C ARG A 61 38.40 -17.80 -39.52
N HIS A 62 39.51 -18.36 -39.99
CA HIS A 62 40.22 -17.84 -41.17
C HIS A 62 39.43 -18.12 -42.46
N SER A 63 39.31 -17.13 -43.35
CA SER A 63 38.53 -17.21 -44.60
C SER A 63 39.21 -17.98 -45.75
N SER A 64 40.46 -18.44 -45.56
CA SER A 64 41.27 -19.11 -46.58
C SER A 64 41.27 -20.63 -46.46
N LYS A 65 41.22 -21.34 -47.61
CA LYS A 65 41.34 -22.82 -47.69
C LYS A 65 42.62 -23.31 -47.02
N LEU A 66 42.48 -24.09 -45.94
CA LEU A 66 43.61 -24.72 -45.24
C LEU A 66 44.29 -25.76 -46.15
N LYS A 67 45.62 -25.65 -46.35
CA LYS A 67 46.41 -26.67 -47.05
C LYS A 67 46.60 -27.88 -46.11
N LYS A 68 46.32 -29.09 -46.61
CA LYS A 68 46.59 -30.37 -45.92
C LYS A 68 48.09 -30.55 -45.67
N ARG A 69 48.65 -29.96 -44.61
CA ARG A 69 49.89 -30.38 -43.89
C ARG A 69 50.36 -29.26 -42.94
N SER A 70 49.67 -29.10 -41.83
CA SER A 70 50.13 -28.59 -40.52
C SER A 70 48.88 -28.40 -39.67
N VAL A 71 48.92 -28.83 -38.40
CA VAL A 71 47.91 -28.41 -37.42
C VAL A 71 48.37 -27.02 -36.98
N ASP A 72 47.95 -25.99 -37.71
CA ASP A 72 48.21 -24.61 -37.32
C ASP A 72 47.46 -24.32 -36.00
N ALA A 73 48.10 -23.52 -35.14
CA ALA A 73 47.54 -23.11 -33.86
C ALA A 73 46.11 -22.57 -34.02
N ILE A 74 45.18 -23.02 -33.16
CA ILE A 74 43.81 -22.49 -33.13
C ILE A 74 43.90 -21.07 -32.60
N SER A 75 43.76 -20.10 -33.50
CA SER A 75 43.58 -18.70 -33.10
C SER A 75 42.23 -18.57 -32.43
N ILE A 76 42.19 -17.98 -31.24
CA ILE A 76 40.96 -17.70 -30.49
C ILE A 76 40.77 -16.19 -30.39
N MET A 77 39.51 -15.75 -30.34
CA MET A 77 39.16 -14.37 -30.07
C MET A 77 38.22 -14.29 -28.89
N HIS A 78 38.29 -13.19 -28.13
CA HIS A 78 37.43 -12.98 -26.97
C HIS A 78 36.00 -12.68 -27.44
N SER A 79 35.01 -13.30 -26.80
CA SER A 79 33.61 -13.00 -27.00
C SER A 79 33.26 -11.63 -26.42
N PRO A 80 32.32 -10.88 -27.02
CA PRO A 80 31.85 -9.63 -26.43
C PRO A 80 31.17 -9.89 -25.07
N ASP A 81 31.47 -9.08 -24.04
CA ASP A 81 30.74 -9.07 -22.78
C ASP A 81 29.47 -8.22 -22.93
N ILE A 82 28.37 -8.89 -23.30
CA ILE A 82 27.11 -8.25 -23.66
C ILE A 82 26.57 -7.37 -22.53
N ALA A 83 26.61 -7.86 -21.29
CA ALA A 83 26.11 -7.11 -20.13
C ALA A 83 26.90 -5.81 -19.93
N ARG A 84 28.23 -5.86 -20.09
CA ARG A 84 29.09 -4.69 -20.00
C ARG A 84 28.87 -3.71 -21.15
N CYS A 85 28.67 -4.20 -22.36
CA CYS A 85 28.39 -3.34 -23.51
C CYS A 85 27.04 -2.62 -23.37
N ILE A 86 26.01 -3.30 -22.86
CA ILE A 86 24.70 -2.71 -22.58
C ILE A 86 24.79 -1.65 -21.47
N SER A 87 25.49 -1.96 -20.37
CA SER A 87 25.62 -1.04 -19.23
C SER A 87 26.42 0.22 -19.56
N MET A 88 27.37 0.15 -20.50
CA MET A 88 28.20 1.28 -20.93
C MET A 88 27.63 2.03 -22.15
N SER A 89 26.47 1.59 -22.66
CA SER A 89 25.82 2.25 -23.81
C SER A 89 25.35 3.66 -23.47
N LYS A 90 25.40 4.57 -24.46
CA LYS A 90 24.79 5.91 -24.33
C LYS A 90 23.28 5.87 -24.07
N LYS A 91 22.62 4.76 -24.42
CA LYS A 91 21.21 4.47 -24.16
C LYS A 91 21.06 3.42 -23.05
N ARG A 92 21.88 3.51 -21.99
CA ARG A 92 21.91 2.55 -20.88
C ARG A 92 20.49 2.35 -20.29
N PRO A 93 20.08 1.10 -20.03
CA PRO A 93 18.84 0.82 -19.29
C PRO A 93 18.84 1.44 -17.89
N LYS A 94 17.64 1.68 -17.34
CA LYS A 94 17.50 2.19 -15.97
C LYS A 94 17.98 1.16 -14.94
N LEU A 95 17.79 -0.13 -15.24
CA LEU A 95 18.26 -1.24 -14.41
C LEU A 95 18.93 -2.32 -15.27
N VAL A 96 20.17 -2.67 -14.94
CA VAL A 96 20.96 -3.73 -15.57
C VAL A 96 21.24 -4.83 -14.55
N ILE A 97 20.73 -6.02 -14.82
CA ILE A 97 20.84 -7.18 -13.94
C ILE A 97 21.73 -8.23 -14.59
N GLY A 98 22.77 -8.66 -13.88
CA GLY A 98 23.62 -9.79 -14.27
C GLY A 98 23.46 -11.00 -13.33
N PHE A 99 24.09 -12.10 -13.72
CA PHE A 99 24.07 -13.35 -12.96
C PHE A 99 25.50 -13.82 -12.64
N CYS A 100 25.64 -14.48 -11.49
CA CYS A 100 26.86 -15.11 -11.03
C CYS A 100 26.55 -16.50 -10.49
N LEU A 101 27.29 -17.50 -10.97
CA LEU A 101 27.17 -18.87 -10.53
C LEU A 101 28.59 -19.34 -10.23
N GLU A 102 28.91 -19.49 -8.95
CA GLU A 102 30.25 -19.87 -8.49
C GLU A 102 30.11 -20.87 -7.33
N SER A 103 31.05 -21.82 -7.26
CA SER A 103 31.11 -22.82 -6.19
C SER A 103 31.74 -22.28 -4.91
N GLU A 104 32.64 -21.31 -5.03
CA GLU A 104 33.40 -20.70 -3.91
C GLU A 104 33.42 -19.17 -4.05
N ASN A 105 33.57 -18.45 -2.92
CA ASN A 105 33.66 -16.98 -2.87
C ASN A 105 32.53 -16.23 -3.60
N LEU A 106 31.34 -16.83 -3.66
CA LEU A 106 30.21 -16.37 -4.46
C LEU A 106 29.90 -14.86 -4.32
N ILE A 107 29.93 -14.33 -3.10
CA ILE A 107 29.61 -12.93 -2.85
C ILE A 107 30.73 -11.98 -3.33
N GLU A 108 31.99 -12.34 -3.13
CA GLU A 108 33.13 -11.53 -3.61
C GLU A 108 33.18 -11.52 -5.13
N SER A 109 33.08 -12.70 -5.77
CA SER A 109 32.99 -12.83 -7.23
C SER A 109 31.78 -12.07 -7.80
N SER A 110 30.68 -12.02 -7.06
CA SER A 110 29.51 -11.25 -7.45
C SER A 110 29.76 -9.74 -7.39
N LYS A 111 30.44 -9.23 -6.35
CA LYS A 111 30.80 -7.81 -6.25
C LYS A 111 31.78 -7.40 -7.34
N GLU A 112 32.75 -8.25 -7.66
CA GLU A 112 33.70 -8.02 -8.76
C GLU A 112 32.98 -7.96 -10.11
N LYS A 113 32.10 -8.92 -10.39
CA LYS A 113 31.28 -8.92 -11.62
C LYS A 113 30.36 -7.72 -11.70
N LEU A 114 29.78 -7.29 -10.57
CA LEU A 114 28.93 -6.10 -10.48
C LEU A 114 29.70 -4.86 -10.95
N ALA A 115 30.89 -4.64 -10.37
CA ALA A 115 31.74 -3.50 -10.72
C ALA A 115 32.30 -3.59 -12.15
N TYR A 116 32.84 -4.75 -12.55
CA TYR A 116 33.46 -4.95 -13.85
C TYR A 116 32.47 -4.80 -15.01
N LYS A 117 31.25 -5.35 -14.86
CA LYS A 117 30.21 -5.31 -15.90
C LYS A 117 29.34 -4.06 -15.81
N GLY A 118 29.47 -3.25 -14.77
CA GLY A 118 28.63 -2.06 -14.55
C GLY A 118 27.15 -2.41 -14.35
N CYS A 119 26.87 -3.61 -13.82
CA CYS A 119 25.52 -4.01 -13.45
C CYS A 119 25.08 -3.27 -12.19
N ASP A 120 23.77 -3.01 -12.07
CA ASP A 120 23.21 -2.52 -10.82
C ASP A 120 23.12 -3.67 -9.82
N TRP A 121 22.69 -4.85 -10.30
CA TRP A 121 22.51 -6.06 -9.50
C TRP A 121 23.26 -7.26 -10.09
N ILE A 122 23.80 -8.10 -9.21
CA ILE A 122 24.23 -9.46 -9.52
C ILE A 122 23.40 -10.45 -8.71
N ILE A 123 22.72 -11.34 -9.43
CA ILE A 123 22.02 -12.46 -8.83
C ILE A 123 22.99 -13.62 -8.75
N SER A 124 23.18 -14.11 -7.54
CA SER A 124 24.15 -15.14 -7.23
C SER A 124 23.47 -16.40 -6.73
N ASN A 125 23.88 -17.56 -7.24
CA ASN A 125 23.43 -18.86 -6.76
C ASN A 125 24.65 -19.76 -6.49
N ASN A 126 24.58 -20.62 -5.48
CA ASN A 126 25.63 -21.57 -5.17
C ASN A 126 25.23 -22.96 -5.69
N GLN A 127 26.08 -23.59 -6.49
CA GLN A 127 25.84 -24.93 -7.04
C GLN A 127 25.96 -26.07 -6.00
N TYR A 128 26.46 -25.83 -4.78
CA TYR A 128 26.86 -26.89 -3.84
C TYR A 128 26.30 -26.81 -2.41
N VAL A 129 25.27 -26.01 -2.11
CA VAL A 129 24.64 -26.10 -0.78
C VAL A 129 23.70 -27.31 -0.74
N VAL A 130 24.30 -28.49 -0.57
CA VAL A 130 23.63 -29.69 -0.08
C VAL A 130 23.76 -29.67 1.44
N GLU A 131 22.84 -29.02 2.14
CA GLU A 131 22.60 -29.41 3.52
C GLU A 131 21.87 -30.76 3.49
N GLU A 132 22.41 -31.72 4.24
CA GLU A 132 22.00 -33.13 4.30
C GLU A 132 20.53 -33.29 4.74
N GLU A 133 19.56 -33.08 3.85
CA GLU A 133 18.20 -33.64 3.97
C GLU A 133 17.30 -33.41 2.74
N GLN A 134 17.80 -33.51 1.50
CA GLN A 134 16.90 -33.38 0.32
C GLN A 134 17.23 -34.35 -0.82
N THR A 135 16.27 -35.23 -1.09
CA THR A 135 16.19 -36.20 -2.19
C THR A 135 15.98 -35.52 -3.55
N MET A 136 16.37 -36.22 -4.63
CA MET A 136 16.15 -35.81 -6.03
C MET A 136 14.71 -35.35 -6.28
N GLY A 137 14.53 -34.10 -6.71
CA GLY A 137 13.23 -33.47 -7.01
C GLY A 137 12.87 -32.25 -6.15
N SER A 138 13.79 -31.68 -5.37
CA SER A 138 13.48 -30.54 -4.50
C SER A 138 13.55 -29.16 -5.20
N ASP A 139 12.60 -28.29 -4.83
CA ASP A 139 12.34 -26.96 -5.39
C ASP A 139 13.04 -25.81 -4.64
N ARG A 140 14.13 -26.09 -3.88
CA ARG A 140 14.76 -25.12 -2.98
C ARG A 140 16.17 -24.74 -3.43
N ASN A 141 16.28 -23.69 -4.25
CA ASN A 141 17.54 -22.99 -4.51
C ASN A 141 17.66 -21.77 -3.58
N LYS A 142 18.84 -21.51 -3.02
CA LYS A 142 19.13 -20.29 -2.25
C LYS A 142 19.83 -19.29 -3.14
N ILE A 143 19.16 -18.18 -3.46
CA ILE A 143 19.76 -17.09 -4.24
C ILE A 143 20.20 -15.96 -3.31
N SER A 144 21.21 -15.20 -3.72
CA SER A 144 21.58 -13.95 -3.08
C SER A 144 21.62 -12.82 -4.11
N ILE A 145 20.97 -11.70 -3.80
CA ILE A 145 21.11 -10.48 -4.58
C ILE A 145 22.28 -9.69 -3.99
N VAL A 146 23.22 -9.33 -4.85
CA VAL A 146 24.37 -8.48 -4.54
C VAL A 146 24.19 -7.17 -5.29
N THR A 147 24.18 -6.07 -4.56
CA THR A 147 24.19 -4.70 -5.10
C THR A 147 25.45 -3.97 -4.64
N GLY A 148 25.64 -2.72 -5.06
CA GLY A 148 26.70 -1.87 -4.51
C GLY A 148 26.54 -1.62 -3.00
N ASP A 149 25.31 -1.63 -2.50
CA ASP A 149 24.97 -1.20 -1.14
C ASP A 149 24.70 -2.36 -0.17
N PHE A 150 24.23 -3.51 -0.67
CA PHE A 150 23.82 -4.62 0.20
C PHE A 150 23.98 -6.00 -0.45
N VAL A 151 23.98 -7.02 0.41
CA VAL A 151 23.85 -8.43 0.05
C VAL A 151 22.64 -8.98 0.78
N ARG A 152 21.68 -9.56 0.07
CA ARG A 152 20.48 -10.15 0.67
C ARG A 152 20.25 -11.57 0.18
N HIS A 153 20.07 -12.49 1.12
CA HIS A 153 19.83 -13.92 0.84
C HIS A 153 18.33 -14.22 0.84
N TYR A 154 17.88 -15.05 -0.10
CA TYR A 154 16.49 -15.44 -0.23
C TYR A 154 16.34 -16.96 -0.27
N PRO A 155 15.57 -17.55 0.67
CA PRO A 155 15.27 -18.99 0.67
C PRO A 155 14.01 -19.27 -0.17
N VAL A 156 14.09 -19.16 -1.50
CA VAL A 156 12.90 -19.31 -2.38
C VAL A 156 13.20 -20.14 -3.63
N GLY A 157 12.24 -21.01 -3.98
CA GLY A 157 12.25 -21.73 -5.26
C GLY A 157 12.11 -20.81 -6.48
N VAL A 158 12.30 -21.38 -7.67
CA VAL A 158 12.44 -20.68 -8.97
C VAL A 158 11.30 -19.66 -9.24
N VAL A 159 10.06 -20.00 -8.85
CA VAL A 159 8.88 -19.12 -9.02
C VAL A 159 8.90 -17.93 -8.04
N GLY A 160 9.39 -18.13 -6.82
CA GLY A 160 9.52 -17.05 -5.81
C GLY A 160 10.54 -16.01 -6.24
N VAL A 161 11.62 -16.47 -6.89
CA VAL A 161 12.68 -15.64 -7.46
C VAL A 161 12.17 -14.79 -8.65
N ALA A 162 11.38 -15.37 -9.56
CA ALA A 162 10.80 -14.63 -10.68
C ALA A 162 9.80 -13.54 -10.25
N ASN A 163 8.97 -13.82 -9.24
CA ASN A 163 8.03 -12.84 -8.68
C ASN A 163 8.76 -11.74 -7.90
N MET A 164 9.83 -12.09 -7.18
CA MET A 164 10.70 -11.11 -6.54
C MET A 164 11.37 -10.19 -7.57
N TYR A 165 11.85 -10.70 -8.71
CA TYR A 165 12.43 -9.86 -9.77
C TYR A 165 11.44 -8.84 -10.29
N ALA A 166 10.22 -9.26 -10.57
CA ALA A 166 9.18 -8.36 -11.03
C ALA A 166 8.87 -7.31 -9.97
N ASN A 167 8.67 -7.71 -8.71
CA ASN A 167 8.29 -6.79 -7.65
C ASN A 167 9.38 -5.79 -7.31
N GLN A 168 10.65 -6.20 -7.18
CA GLN A 168 11.72 -5.28 -6.80
C GLN A 168 12.21 -4.41 -7.97
N SER A 169 12.24 -4.95 -9.20
CA SER A 169 12.52 -4.13 -10.38
C SER A 169 11.40 -3.11 -10.59
N TRP A 170 10.14 -3.51 -10.38
CA TRP A 170 8.99 -2.61 -10.44
C TRP A 170 8.94 -1.61 -9.27
N GLU A 171 9.35 -1.98 -8.06
CA GLU A 171 9.49 -1.02 -6.94
C GLU A 171 10.54 0.06 -7.25
N LEU A 172 11.63 -0.31 -7.95
CA LEU A 172 12.62 0.64 -8.45
C LEU A 172 12.12 1.49 -9.64
N LEU A 173 11.20 0.97 -10.45
CA LEU A 173 10.75 1.60 -11.70
C LEU A 173 9.37 2.28 -11.62
N GLY A 174 8.57 1.94 -10.61
CA GLY A 174 7.12 2.17 -10.60
C GLY A 174 6.58 2.95 -9.40
N SER A 175 7.29 3.03 -8.26
CA SER A 175 6.71 3.63 -7.04
C SER A 175 7.62 4.58 -6.28
N GLY A 176 8.71 5.09 -6.87
CA GLY A 176 9.63 5.98 -6.18
C GLY A 176 10.39 6.93 -7.11
N GLN A 177 11.03 7.91 -6.50
CA GLN A 177 11.95 8.82 -7.18
C GLN A 177 13.32 8.15 -7.39
N ARG A 178 14.08 8.58 -8.42
CA ARG A 178 15.47 8.12 -8.65
C ARG A 178 16.27 8.21 -7.34
N PRO A 179 17.03 7.16 -6.91
CA PRO A 179 17.56 7.07 -5.54
C PRO A 179 18.40 8.25 -5.05
N ASP A 180 19.11 8.91 -5.96
CA ASP A 180 19.97 10.07 -5.70
C ASP A 180 19.29 11.42 -5.94
N TYR A 181 18.05 11.43 -6.44
CA TYR A 181 17.31 12.67 -6.71
C TYR A 181 16.92 13.35 -5.41
N VAL A 182 17.34 14.60 -5.24
CA VAL A 182 17.13 15.38 -4.03
C VAL A 182 16.04 16.40 -4.25
N VAL A 183 15.03 16.40 -3.37
CA VAL A 183 13.97 17.42 -3.34
C VAL A 183 14.01 18.15 -2.01
N ALA A 184 14.08 19.47 -2.04
CA ALA A 184 13.99 20.31 -0.85
C ALA A 184 12.62 21.00 -0.78
N TYR A 185 11.85 20.69 0.26
CA TYR A 185 10.60 21.36 0.60
C TYR A 185 10.92 22.48 1.60
N VAL A 186 10.85 23.73 1.17
CA VAL A 186 11.30 24.90 1.93
C VAL A 186 10.12 25.82 2.29
N ASN A 187 10.32 26.76 3.21
CA ASN A 187 9.29 27.68 3.70
C ASN A 187 8.02 26.96 4.15
N ALA A 188 8.14 25.81 4.82
CA ALA A 188 6.99 25.07 5.32
C ALA A 188 6.73 25.36 6.80
N ARG A 189 5.50 25.18 7.26
CA ARG A 189 5.21 24.89 8.67
C ARG A 189 5.27 23.36 8.83
N VAL A 190 6.41 22.85 9.30
CA VAL A 190 6.61 21.41 9.45
C VAL A 190 5.89 20.92 10.70
N ILE A 191 4.96 19.99 10.52
CA ILE A 191 4.16 19.41 11.59
C ILE A 191 4.33 17.90 11.60
N ASP A 192 4.70 17.34 12.75
CA ASP A 192 4.71 15.89 12.99
C ASP A 192 4.09 15.59 14.37
N PRO A 193 2.84 15.13 14.41
CA PRO A 193 2.16 14.81 15.67
C PRO A 193 2.91 13.75 16.48
N GLY A 194 3.53 12.80 15.79
CA GLY A 194 4.26 11.70 16.38
C GLY A 194 5.46 12.10 17.23
N SER A 195 6.06 13.25 16.95
CA SER A 195 7.17 13.85 17.73
C SER A 195 6.79 15.16 18.41
N ASN A 196 5.48 15.51 18.43
CA ASN A 196 4.96 16.78 18.94
C ASN A 196 5.66 18.00 18.32
N MET A 197 5.92 17.93 17.02
CA MET A 197 6.62 18.95 16.25
C MET A 197 5.63 19.87 15.53
N ASP A 198 5.79 21.17 15.70
CA ASP A 198 5.06 22.22 14.97
C ASP A 198 5.92 23.49 14.91
N ALA A 199 6.61 23.70 13.79
CA ALA A 199 7.50 24.84 13.63
C ALA A 199 7.73 25.20 12.15
N PRO A 200 8.04 26.47 11.84
CA PRO A 200 8.59 26.83 10.54
C PRO A 200 9.87 26.02 10.26
N GLY A 201 10.01 25.50 9.05
CA GLY A 201 11.07 24.56 8.72
C GLY A 201 11.11 24.13 7.27
N TYR A 202 11.87 23.06 7.05
CA TYR A 202 12.09 22.46 5.75
C TYR A 202 12.31 20.94 5.88
N VAL A 203 12.04 20.20 4.80
CA VAL A 203 12.30 18.76 4.69
C VAL A 203 13.05 18.50 3.40
N VAL A 204 14.10 17.69 3.45
CA VAL A 204 14.87 17.28 2.27
C VAL A 204 14.74 15.78 2.07
N THR A 205 14.24 15.37 0.92
CA THR A 205 14.12 13.97 0.54
C THR A 205 15.24 13.60 -0.44
N ARG A 206 15.75 12.38 -0.35
CA ARG A 206 16.67 11.81 -1.33
C ARG A 206 16.11 10.49 -1.82
N GLY A 207 15.79 10.40 -3.09
CA GLY A 207 15.07 9.28 -3.67
C GLY A 207 13.77 9.04 -2.91
N ARG A 208 13.67 7.88 -2.26
CA ARG A 208 12.46 7.43 -1.56
C ARG A 208 12.37 7.85 -0.10
N GLU A 209 13.43 8.42 0.46
CA GLU A 209 13.56 8.60 1.91
C GLU A 209 13.71 10.07 2.31
N ILE A 210 13.33 10.37 3.55
CA ILE A 210 13.61 11.64 4.21
C ILE A 210 15.09 11.62 4.61
N SER A 211 15.91 12.46 3.97
CA SER A 211 17.35 12.52 4.20
C SER A 211 17.72 13.39 5.40
N HIS A 212 17.01 14.51 5.56
CA HIS A 212 17.21 15.51 6.62
C HIS A 212 15.98 16.42 6.72
N PHE A 213 15.76 17.03 7.88
CA PHE A 213 14.76 18.07 8.09
C PHE A 213 15.28 19.04 9.17
N GLY A 214 14.80 20.28 9.16
CA GLY A 214 15.26 21.29 10.10
C GLY A 214 14.25 22.41 10.32
N PHE A 215 14.56 23.26 11.28
CA PHE A 215 13.73 24.38 11.70
C PHE A 215 14.33 25.70 11.23
N GLY A 216 13.47 26.70 11.06
CA GLY A 216 13.80 28.01 10.49
C GLY A 216 13.46 28.11 9.01
N THR A 217 13.77 29.25 8.40
CA THR A 217 13.51 29.53 6.98
C THR A 217 14.84 29.63 6.24
N PRO A 218 15.46 28.50 5.87
CA PRO A 218 16.61 28.54 4.97
C PRO A 218 16.20 29.20 3.64
N GLU A 219 17.12 29.96 3.05
CA GLU A 219 16.85 30.60 1.77
C GLU A 219 16.86 29.54 0.65
N VAL A 220 16.11 29.79 -0.43
CA VAL A 220 16.10 28.91 -1.62
C VAL A 220 17.52 28.67 -2.14
N ASP A 221 18.37 29.71 -2.05
CA ASP A 221 19.77 29.69 -2.47
C ASP A 221 20.62 28.68 -1.67
N ASP A 222 20.24 28.35 -0.43
CA ASP A 222 20.94 27.36 0.41
C ASP A 222 20.88 25.94 -0.18
N PHE A 223 19.89 25.65 -1.02
CA PHE A 223 19.69 24.33 -1.64
C PHE A 223 19.94 24.30 -3.15
N GLN A 224 20.07 25.45 -3.82
CA GLN A 224 20.20 25.53 -5.29
C GLN A 224 21.36 24.70 -5.86
N SER A 225 22.47 24.57 -5.13
CA SER A 225 23.62 23.77 -5.56
C SER A 225 23.57 22.30 -5.14
N SER A 226 22.55 21.87 -4.38
CA SER A 226 22.51 20.55 -3.74
C SER A 226 21.20 19.77 -3.90
N ALA A 227 20.13 20.40 -4.41
CA ALA A 227 18.85 19.79 -4.71
C ALA A 227 18.57 19.77 -6.22
N ASP A 228 18.00 18.68 -6.72
CA ASP A 228 17.53 18.59 -8.11
C ASP A 228 16.21 19.36 -8.31
N GLU A 229 15.39 19.47 -7.26
CA GLU A 229 14.13 20.22 -7.24
C GLU A 229 13.98 20.96 -5.90
N ILE A 230 13.52 22.21 -5.95
CA ILE A 230 13.15 22.99 -4.76
C ILE A 230 11.67 23.33 -4.86
N ILE A 231 10.92 22.98 -3.81
CA ILE A 231 9.49 23.21 -3.68
C ILE A 231 9.30 24.21 -2.55
N ASP A 232 8.87 25.43 -2.90
CA ASP A 232 8.41 26.41 -1.93
C ASP A 232 7.01 26.01 -1.43
N CYS A 233 6.88 25.75 -0.14
CA CYS A 233 5.61 25.43 0.52
C CYS A 233 4.80 26.68 0.91
N CYS A 234 5.30 27.89 0.66
CA CYS A 234 4.58 29.16 0.86
C CYS A 234 4.00 29.34 2.28
N GLY A 235 4.65 28.80 3.30
CA GLY A 235 4.21 28.81 4.70
C GLY A 235 3.12 27.79 5.04
N HIS A 236 2.64 27.02 4.06
CA HIS A 236 1.65 25.96 4.27
C HIS A 236 2.22 24.81 5.10
N VAL A 237 1.31 23.99 5.64
CA VAL A 237 1.68 22.85 6.49
C VAL A 237 2.34 21.78 5.64
N LEU A 238 3.49 21.28 6.08
CA LEU A 238 4.10 20.05 5.58
C LEU A 238 4.06 19.02 6.70
N MET A 239 3.32 17.93 6.49
CA MET A 239 3.09 16.90 7.49
C MET A 239 3.32 15.49 6.91
N PRO A 240 3.44 14.44 7.74
CA PRO A 240 3.42 13.07 7.25
C PRO A 240 2.15 12.81 6.44
N GLY A 241 2.28 11.97 5.41
CA GLY A 241 1.11 11.52 4.64
C GLY A 241 0.07 10.83 5.51
N ILE A 242 -1.22 11.07 5.21
CA ILE A 242 -2.34 10.48 5.94
C ILE A 242 -2.37 8.97 5.72
N VAL A 243 -2.68 8.23 6.78
CA VAL A 243 -2.81 6.77 6.79
C VAL A 243 -4.25 6.42 7.13
N ASP A 244 -4.97 5.87 6.16
CA ASP A 244 -6.35 5.43 6.33
C ASP A 244 -6.41 3.91 6.42
N ILE A 245 -6.76 3.40 7.60
CA ILE A 245 -6.77 1.96 7.86
C ILE A 245 -8.10 1.29 7.53
N HIS A 246 -9.08 1.99 6.94
CA HIS A 246 -10.37 1.39 6.58
C HIS A 246 -10.86 1.87 5.21
N VAL A 247 -10.54 1.11 4.15
CA VAL A 247 -10.89 1.47 2.76
C VAL A 247 -11.41 0.27 1.96
N HIS A 248 -12.42 0.49 1.11
CA HIS A 248 -12.89 -0.47 0.12
C HIS A 248 -12.54 -0.03 -1.31
N LEU A 249 -11.50 -0.63 -1.90
CA LEU A 249 -11.13 -0.38 -3.31
C LEU A 249 -11.95 -1.18 -4.31
N ARG A 250 -12.77 -2.12 -3.83
CA ARG A 250 -13.69 -2.98 -4.61
C ARG A 250 -13.06 -3.91 -5.65
N GLU A 251 -11.82 -3.68 -6.08
CA GLU A 251 -11.04 -4.57 -6.95
C GLU A 251 -10.25 -5.58 -6.10
N PRO A 252 -10.32 -6.90 -6.39
CA PRO A 252 -11.06 -7.53 -7.50
C PRO A 252 -12.57 -7.72 -7.28
N GLY A 253 -13.31 -7.75 -8.39
CA GLY A 253 -14.72 -8.18 -8.49
C GLY A 253 -15.76 -7.05 -8.56
N GLY A 254 -15.44 -5.89 -7.98
CA GLY A 254 -16.30 -4.70 -7.92
C GLY A 254 -15.80 -3.52 -8.74
N GLU A 255 -15.06 -3.75 -9.83
CA GLU A 255 -14.32 -2.73 -10.60
C GLU A 255 -15.20 -1.61 -11.19
N HIS A 256 -16.49 -1.90 -11.37
CA HIS A 256 -17.50 -0.93 -11.80
C HIS A 256 -17.88 0.08 -10.70
N LYS A 257 -17.63 -0.25 -9.43
CA LYS A 257 -17.83 0.65 -8.28
C LYS A 257 -16.57 1.46 -8.01
N GLU A 258 -15.42 0.79 -7.98
CA GLU A 258 -14.10 1.42 -7.81
C GLU A 258 -13.00 0.47 -8.30
N THR A 259 -11.84 1.03 -8.66
CA THR A 259 -10.62 0.27 -8.98
C THR A 259 -9.47 0.75 -8.13
N ILE A 260 -8.41 -0.07 -7.99
CA ILE A 260 -7.19 0.30 -7.24
C ILE A 260 -6.62 1.62 -7.76
N ASP A 261 -6.59 1.79 -9.08
CA ASP A 261 -6.13 3.03 -9.73
C ASP A 261 -6.95 4.25 -9.29
N THR A 262 -8.26 4.24 -9.52
CA THR A 262 -9.13 5.40 -9.25
C THR A 262 -9.25 5.68 -7.75
N GLY A 263 -9.34 4.65 -6.92
CA GLY A 263 -9.30 4.79 -5.46
C GLY A 263 -7.97 5.34 -4.96
N SER A 264 -6.83 4.92 -5.54
CA SER A 264 -5.52 5.49 -5.19
C SER A 264 -5.40 6.97 -5.57
N ARG A 265 -5.95 7.39 -6.71
CA ARG A 265 -6.00 8.80 -7.10
C ARG A 265 -6.90 9.62 -6.15
N SER A 266 -8.01 9.04 -5.72
CA SER A 266 -8.91 9.63 -4.71
C SER A 266 -8.19 9.80 -3.37
N ALA A 267 -7.46 8.78 -2.92
CA ALA A 267 -6.60 8.85 -1.74
C ALA A 267 -5.54 9.97 -1.88
N ALA A 268 -4.81 10.00 -3.00
CA ALA A 268 -3.80 11.01 -3.24
C ALA A 268 -4.38 12.44 -3.23
N ALA A 269 -5.55 12.65 -3.83
CA ALA A 269 -6.25 13.95 -3.81
C ALA A 269 -6.71 14.35 -2.40
N GLY A 270 -7.03 13.39 -1.54
CA GLY A 270 -7.36 13.61 -0.13
C GLY A 270 -6.15 13.82 0.79
N GLY A 271 -4.91 13.72 0.30
CA GLY A 271 -3.69 13.78 1.11
C GLY A 271 -3.29 12.44 1.76
N VAL A 272 -3.96 11.36 1.39
CA VAL A 272 -3.72 10.00 1.87
C VAL A 272 -2.61 9.36 1.07
N THR A 273 -1.54 8.94 1.75
CA THR A 273 -0.40 8.25 1.13
C THR A 273 -0.43 6.75 1.35
N THR A 274 -1.20 6.27 2.34
CA THR A 274 -1.35 4.84 2.64
C THR A 274 -2.79 4.51 2.95
N VAL A 275 -3.31 3.49 2.27
CA VAL A 275 -4.62 2.91 2.56
C VAL A 275 -4.47 1.44 2.96
N VAL A 276 -5.28 0.98 3.91
CA VAL A 276 -5.41 -0.44 4.25
C VAL A 276 -6.76 -0.95 3.78
N CYS A 277 -6.74 -1.87 2.82
CA CYS A 277 -7.94 -2.39 2.20
C CYS A 277 -8.62 -3.45 3.07
N GLN A 278 -9.94 -3.38 3.15
CA GLN A 278 -10.76 -4.42 3.74
C GLN A 278 -10.84 -5.66 2.83
N PRO A 279 -11.01 -6.87 3.39
CA PRO A 279 -10.89 -8.12 2.63
C PRO A 279 -12.19 -8.57 1.93
N ASN A 280 -13.22 -7.73 1.90
CA ASN A 280 -14.54 -8.02 1.34
C ASN A 280 -14.65 -7.81 -0.18
N THR A 281 -13.58 -8.15 -0.90
CA THR A 281 -13.54 -8.22 -2.36
C THR A 281 -14.13 -9.55 -2.86
N SER A 282 -14.26 -9.70 -4.19
CA SER A 282 -14.65 -10.97 -4.80
C SER A 282 -13.59 -11.40 -5.83
N PRO A 283 -12.75 -12.40 -5.53
CA PRO A 283 -12.71 -13.20 -4.29
C PRO A 283 -12.27 -12.41 -3.05
N HIS A 284 -12.63 -12.91 -1.86
CA HIS A 284 -12.17 -12.38 -0.56
C HIS A 284 -10.65 -12.57 -0.40
N ILE A 285 -10.02 -11.75 0.44
CA ILE A 285 -8.59 -11.90 0.77
C ILE A 285 -8.41 -13.00 1.84
N ASP A 286 -8.85 -14.21 1.51
CA ASP A 286 -8.88 -15.39 2.39
C ASP A 286 -7.78 -16.43 2.06
N SER A 287 -6.96 -16.12 1.05
CA SER A 287 -5.88 -16.99 0.58
C SER A 287 -4.65 -16.20 0.10
N VAL A 288 -3.48 -16.85 0.17
CA VAL A 288 -2.20 -16.28 -0.28
C VAL A 288 -2.23 -15.88 -1.75
N MET A 289 -2.96 -16.62 -2.59
CA MET A 289 -3.09 -16.32 -4.01
C MET A 289 -3.76 -14.96 -4.22
N VAL A 290 -4.89 -14.70 -3.56
CA VAL A 290 -5.62 -13.43 -3.67
C VAL A 290 -4.81 -12.28 -3.07
N ALA A 291 -4.18 -12.51 -1.91
CA ALA A 291 -3.29 -11.52 -1.28
C ALA A 291 -2.14 -11.10 -2.21
N LYS A 292 -1.48 -12.07 -2.88
CA LYS A 292 -0.41 -11.78 -3.85
C LYS A 292 -0.93 -11.07 -5.09
N TYR A 293 -2.12 -11.44 -5.57
CA TYR A 293 -2.77 -10.76 -6.69
C TYR A 293 -3.04 -9.28 -6.35
N LEU A 294 -3.62 -8.99 -5.19
CA LEU A 294 -3.87 -7.62 -4.75
C LEU A 294 -2.57 -6.80 -4.71
N LYS A 295 -1.50 -7.34 -4.10
CA LYS A 295 -0.19 -6.67 -4.07
C LYS A 295 0.34 -6.38 -5.48
N MET A 296 0.23 -7.33 -6.39
CA MET A 296 0.66 -7.14 -7.78
C MET A 296 -0.15 -6.03 -8.46
N ARG A 297 -1.48 -6.04 -8.33
CA ARG A 297 -2.36 -5.02 -8.91
C ARG A 297 -2.11 -3.63 -8.32
N ALA A 298 -1.90 -3.56 -7.00
CA ALA A 298 -1.49 -2.34 -6.31
C ALA A 298 -0.18 -1.78 -6.87
N LEU A 299 0.83 -2.62 -7.04
CA LEU A 299 2.09 -2.20 -7.63
C LEU A 299 1.90 -1.67 -9.06
N GLU A 300 1.08 -2.34 -9.88
CA GLU A 300 0.84 -1.97 -11.28
C GLU A 300 0.10 -0.63 -11.44
N SER A 301 -0.91 -0.38 -10.60
CA SER A 301 -1.92 0.63 -10.90
C SER A 301 -2.06 1.72 -9.83
N SER A 302 -1.53 1.52 -8.62
CA SER A 302 -1.70 2.48 -7.53
C SER A 302 -0.68 3.62 -7.59
N CYS A 303 -1.13 4.83 -7.28
CA CYS A 303 -0.26 5.97 -7.01
C CYS A 303 0.00 6.21 -5.51
N VAL A 304 -0.63 5.44 -4.61
CA VAL A 304 -0.40 5.47 -3.15
C VAL A 304 -0.03 4.08 -2.62
N ASN A 305 0.41 3.99 -1.37
CA ASN A 305 0.70 2.69 -0.75
C ASN A 305 -0.61 1.94 -0.47
N ILE A 306 -0.73 0.72 -1.00
CA ILE A 306 -1.87 -0.16 -0.74
C ILE A 306 -1.41 -1.31 0.16
N GLU A 307 -1.96 -1.35 1.36
CA GLU A 307 -1.84 -2.46 2.31
C GLU A 307 -3.21 -3.15 2.47
N PHE A 308 -3.29 -4.25 3.22
CA PHE A 308 -4.57 -4.96 3.41
C PHE A 308 -4.68 -5.70 4.74
N TYR A 309 -5.94 -5.89 5.15
CA TYR A 309 -6.33 -6.93 6.10
C TYR A 309 -6.56 -8.24 5.37
N GLY A 310 -6.28 -9.37 6.04
CA GLY A 310 -6.76 -10.69 5.60
C GLY A 310 -8.11 -11.02 6.22
N SER A 311 -8.88 -11.91 5.59
CA SER A 311 -10.10 -12.44 6.20
C SER A 311 -9.80 -13.28 7.45
N ILE A 312 -10.66 -13.20 8.47
CA ILE A 312 -10.67 -14.11 9.62
C ILE A 312 -11.27 -15.45 9.19
N THR A 313 -12.40 -15.43 8.47
CA THR A 313 -13.10 -16.63 8.03
C THR A 313 -13.21 -16.74 6.51
N LYS A 314 -13.32 -17.98 6.04
CA LYS A 314 -13.69 -18.31 4.67
C LYS A 314 -15.21 -18.22 4.52
N PRO A 315 -15.75 -18.16 3.29
CA PRO A 315 -17.20 -18.18 3.06
C PRO A 315 -17.95 -19.36 3.69
N CYS A 316 -17.27 -20.48 3.95
CA CYS A 316 -17.85 -21.64 4.65
C CYS A 316 -17.88 -21.51 6.19
N GLY A 317 -17.45 -20.38 6.75
CA GLY A 317 -17.44 -20.10 8.19
C GLY A 317 -16.24 -20.69 8.97
N SER A 318 -15.34 -21.39 8.28
CA SER A 318 -14.09 -21.88 8.88
C SER A 318 -13.02 -20.79 8.91
N LEU A 319 -12.09 -20.85 9.86
CA LEU A 319 -10.98 -19.89 9.94
C LEU A 319 -10.06 -19.97 8.72
N CYS A 320 -9.57 -18.82 8.30
CA CYS A 320 -8.51 -18.69 7.31
C CYS A 320 -7.16 -19.16 7.86
N ASP A 321 -6.23 -19.46 6.96
CA ASP A 321 -4.83 -19.65 7.33
C ASP A 321 -4.18 -18.27 7.55
N MET A 322 -4.44 -17.72 8.75
CA MET A 322 -3.97 -16.40 9.16
C MET A 322 -2.44 -16.31 9.15
N ALA A 323 -1.73 -17.39 9.48
CA ALA A 323 -0.26 -17.39 9.45
C ALA A 323 0.25 -17.17 8.02
N SER A 324 -0.25 -17.95 7.05
CA SER A 324 0.13 -17.79 5.64
C SER A 324 -0.27 -16.43 5.07
N LEU A 325 -1.43 -15.89 5.46
CA LEU A 325 -1.87 -14.54 5.05
C LEU A 325 -0.98 -13.44 5.65
N LYS A 326 -0.53 -13.60 6.90
CA LYS A 326 0.42 -12.67 7.52
C LYS A 326 1.76 -12.68 6.77
N GLU A 327 2.28 -13.85 6.43
CA GLU A 327 3.49 -13.98 5.61
C GLU A 327 3.31 -13.36 4.21
N ALA A 328 2.11 -13.44 3.64
CA ALA A 328 1.77 -12.76 2.38
C ALA A 328 1.71 -11.23 2.52
N GLY A 329 1.59 -10.70 3.75
CA GLY A 329 1.67 -9.28 4.08
C GLY A 329 0.44 -8.68 4.72
N ALA A 330 -0.53 -9.46 5.18
CA ALA A 330 -1.67 -8.92 5.91
C ALA A 330 -1.21 -8.15 7.16
N LEU A 331 -1.74 -6.95 7.38
CA LEU A 331 -1.39 -6.13 8.55
C LEU A 331 -2.16 -6.56 9.81
N GLY A 332 -3.38 -7.05 9.63
CA GLY A 332 -4.24 -7.65 10.63
C GLY A 332 -5.31 -8.51 9.97
N PHE A 333 -6.35 -8.86 10.74
CA PHE A 333 -7.45 -9.69 10.25
C PHE A 333 -8.81 -9.10 10.59
N THR A 334 -9.75 -9.20 9.65
CA THR A 334 -11.15 -8.77 9.81
C THR A 334 -12.05 -9.47 8.82
N ASP A 335 -13.33 -9.60 9.12
CA ASP A 335 -14.37 -9.99 8.14
C ASP A 335 -15.33 -8.82 7.92
N ASP A 336 -14.79 -7.62 7.70
CA ASP A 336 -15.62 -6.43 7.48
C ASP A 336 -16.65 -6.63 6.35
N GLY A 337 -17.89 -6.16 6.58
CA GLY A 337 -19.06 -6.46 5.76
C GLY A 337 -19.66 -7.87 5.95
N SER A 338 -19.05 -8.75 6.75
CA SER A 338 -19.57 -10.05 7.16
C SER A 338 -19.15 -10.37 8.62
N PRO A 339 -19.73 -9.67 9.61
CA PRO A 339 -19.30 -9.73 11.01
C PRO A 339 -19.10 -11.14 11.56
N VAL A 340 -18.02 -11.35 12.33
CA VAL A 340 -17.76 -12.63 13.00
C VAL A 340 -18.75 -12.84 14.15
N MET A 341 -19.91 -13.44 13.84
CA MET A 341 -21.00 -13.71 14.79
C MET A 341 -20.66 -14.80 15.81
N ASN A 342 -19.87 -15.80 15.42
CA ASN A 342 -19.56 -16.92 16.28
C ASN A 342 -18.44 -16.56 17.29
N ALA A 343 -18.77 -16.56 18.58
CA ALA A 343 -17.85 -16.22 19.67
C ALA A 343 -16.61 -17.13 19.72
N LEU A 344 -16.75 -18.43 19.40
CA LEU A 344 -15.62 -19.36 19.37
C LEU A 344 -14.67 -19.05 18.22
N SER A 345 -15.19 -18.70 17.04
CA SER A 345 -14.37 -18.26 15.91
C SER A 345 -13.61 -16.97 16.24
N MET A 346 -14.27 -15.99 16.86
CA MET A 346 -13.62 -14.74 17.29
C MET A 346 -12.52 -15.01 18.33
N LYS A 347 -12.78 -15.84 19.34
CA LYS A 347 -11.76 -16.21 20.34
C LYS A 347 -10.53 -16.85 19.69
N ARG A 348 -10.74 -17.79 18.76
CA ARG A 348 -9.64 -18.44 18.02
C ARG A 348 -8.88 -17.44 17.14
N ALA A 349 -9.57 -16.47 16.54
CA ALA A 349 -8.91 -15.41 15.79
C ALA A 349 -8.00 -14.57 16.70
N PHE A 350 -8.43 -14.23 17.93
CA PHE A 350 -7.56 -13.59 18.92
C PHE A 350 -6.36 -14.45 19.31
N GLU A 351 -6.54 -15.76 19.54
CA GLU A 351 -5.45 -16.70 19.86
C GLU A 351 -4.39 -16.73 18.73
N CYS A 352 -4.84 -16.81 17.47
CA CYS A 352 -3.96 -16.76 16.30
C CYS A 352 -3.27 -15.40 16.18
N ALA A 353 -4.01 -14.30 16.29
CA ALA A 353 -3.46 -12.94 16.12
C ALA A 353 -2.47 -12.56 17.22
N SER A 354 -2.68 -13.01 18.46
CA SER A 354 -1.73 -12.84 19.58
C SER A 354 -0.38 -13.48 19.23
N THR A 355 -0.40 -14.73 18.73
CA THR A 355 0.81 -15.43 18.29
C THR A 355 1.52 -14.72 17.14
N LEU A 356 0.76 -14.14 16.21
CA LEU A 356 1.29 -13.42 15.04
C LEU A 356 1.67 -11.96 15.32
N GLY A 357 1.35 -11.44 16.51
CA GLY A 357 1.62 -10.05 16.91
C GLY A 357 0.80 -8.99 16.16
N VAL A 358 -0.31 -9.36 15.53
CA VAL A 358 -1.18 -8.48 14.72
C VAL A 358 -2.49 -8.15 15.42
N VAL A 359 -3.27 -7.25 14.82
CA VAL A 359 -4.57 -6.81 15.32
C VAL A 359 -5.70 -7.62 14.67
N VAL A 360 -6.73 -7.92 15.45
CA VAL A 360 -8.03 -8.37 14.93
C VAL A 360 -8.97 -7.18 14.96
N ALA A 361 -9.46 -6.79 13.80
CA ALA A 361 -10.43 -5.72 13.66
C ALA A 361 -11.82 -6.30 13.40
N GLN A 362 -12.86 -5.70 13.99
CA GLN A 362 -14.22 -6.19 13.89
C GLN A 362 -15.18 -5.10 13.45
N HIS A 363 -15.94 -5.40 12.40
CA HIS A 363 -17.21 -4.75 12.12
C HIS A 363 -18.20 -5.20 13.20
N ALA A 364 -18.41 -4.38 14.22
CA ALA A 364 -19.23 -4.76 15.37
C ALA A 364 -20.72 -4.64 15.03
N GLU A 365 -21.31 -5.75 14.58
CA GLU A 365 -22.73 -5.82 14.25
C GLU A 365 -23.28 -7.22 14.57
N ASP A 366 -24.38 -7.28 15.32
CA ASP A 366 -25.18 -8.48 15.50
C ASP A 366 -26.26 -8.51 14.41
N CYS A 367 -26.09 -9.41 13.43
CA CYS A 367 -26.99 -9.50 12.28
C CYS A 367 -28.45 -9.83 12.66
N HIS A 368 -28.70 -10.44 13.83
CA HIS A 368 -30.06 -10.75 14.29
C HIS A 368 -30.74 -9.55 14.93
N LEU A 369 -29.97 -8.61 15.49
CA LEU A 369 -30.48 -7.35 16.02
C LEU A 369 -30.59 -6.27 14.95
N SER A 370 -29.68 -6.27 13.96
CA SER A 370 -29.82 -5.41 12.78
C SER A 370 -31.04 -5.81 11.95
N ASP A 371 -31.29 -7.12 11.81
CA ASP A 371 -32.48 -7.71 11.18
C ASP A 371 -32.87 -7.07 9.82
N GLY A 372 -31.88 -6.71 9.00
CA GLY A 372 -32.14 -6.05 7.70
C GLY A 372 -32.66 -4.61 7.82
N GLY A 373 -32.45 -3.95 8.96
CA GLY A 373 -32.60 -2.50 9.09
C GLY A 373 -31.71 -1.75 8.11
N CYS A 374 -32.05 -0.49 7.82
CA CYS A 374 -31.40 0.29 6.77
C CYS A 374 -30.88 1.66 7.19
N ILE A 375 -31.35 2.17 8.33
CA ILE A 375 -30.94 3.44 8.95
C ILE A 375 -31.01 3.29 10.47
N ASN A 376 -30.67 4.32 11.25
CA ASN A 376 -30.76 4.27 12.70
C ASN A 376 -32.19 3.94 13.19
N GLU A 377 -32.32 3.06 14.17
CA GLU A 377 -33.58 2.85 14.88
C GLU A 377 -33.89 4.06 15.76
N GLY A 378 -34.90 4.84 15.37
CA GLY A 378 -35.23 6.06 16.09
C GLY A 378 -36.34 6.86 15.44
N LYS A 379 -36.30 8.17 15.68
CA LYS A 379 -37.31 9.11 15.20
C LYS A 379 -37.38 9.14 13.67
N VAL A 380 -36.22 9.20 13.00
CA VAL A 380 -36.15 9.29 11.54
C VAL A 380 -36.70 8.03 10.88
N SER A 381 -36.36 6.84 11.40
CA SER A 381 -36.86 5.58 10.83
C SER A 381 -38.37 5.42 10.95
N GLN A 382 -38.94 5.82 12.09
CA GLN A 382 -40.40 5.81 12.30
C GLN A 382 -41.12 6.77 11.34
N GLU A 383 -40.60 7.98 11.18
CA GLU A 383 -41.18 8.99 10.27
C GLU A 383 -41.14 8.54 8.81
N LEU A 384 -40.04 7.92 8.37
CA LEU A 384 -39.88 7.45 6.99
C LEU A 384 -40.51 6.08 6.73
N GLY A 385 -41.05 5.42 7.76
CA GLY A 385 -41.61 4.06 7.65
C GLY A 385 -40.56 3.02 7.26
N LEU A 386 -39.31 3.21 7.69
CA LEU A 386 -38.17 2.36 7.38
C LEU A 386 -37.79 1.51 8.59
N LYS A 387 -37.25 0.31 8.32
CA LYS A 387 -36.71 -0.55 9.38
C LYS A 387 -35.39 0.04 9.88
N GLY A 388 -35.30 0.28 11.19
CA GLY A 388 -34.12 0.80 11.85
C GLY A 388 -33.17 -0.31 12.30
N ILE A 389 -31.90 0.04 12.52
CA ILE A 389 -30.85 -0.79 13.12
C ILE A 389 -30.66 -0.32 14.55
N SER A 390 -30.83 -1.21 15.52
CA SER A 390 -30.68 -0.86 16.94
C SER A 390 -29.24 -0.56 17.33
N ASP A 391 -29.02 0.32 18.32
CA ASP A 391 -27.69 0.58 18.90
C ASP A 391 -27.12 -0.66 19.63
N LEU A 392 -28.00 -1.57 20.05
CA LEU A 392 -27.67 -2.84 20.67
C LEU A 392 -26.92 -3.78 19.71
N SER A 393 -27.17 -3.66 18.40
CA SER A 393 -26.48 -4.47 17.39
C SER A 393 -24.96 -4.27 17.46
N GLU A 394 -24.51 -3.04 17.66
CA GLU A 394 -23.09 -2.72 17.79
C GLU A 394 -22.56 -3.07 19.19
N SER A 395 -23.22 -2.55 20.23
CA SER A 395 -22.69 -2.61 21.60
C SER A 395 -22.58 -4.02 22.19
N ILE A 396 -23.46 -4.97 21.83
CA ILE A 396 -23.38 -6.35 22.30
C ILE A 396 -22.15 -7.07 21.72
N MET A 397 -21.83 -6.81 20.45
CA MET A 397 -20.65 -7.38 19.80
C MET A 397 -19.36 -6.83 20.42
N VAL A 398 -19.31 -5.52 20.68
CA VAL A 398 -18.19 -4.89 21.38
C VAL A 398 -18.01 -5.49 22.78
N SER A 399 -19.10 -5.63 23.55
CA SER A 399 -19.05 -6.23 24.89
C SER A 399 -18.52 -7.66 24.85
N ARG A 400 -19.06 -8.49 23.95
CA ARG A 400 -18.63 -9.88 23.76
C ARG A 400 -17.15 -9.97 23.44
N ASP A 401 -16.66 -9.15 22.51
CA ASP A 401 -15.28 -9.21 22.04
C ASP A 401 -14.30 -8.72 23.10
N ILE A 402 -14.68 -7.72 23.90
CA ILE A 402 -13.92 -7.31 25.08
C ILE A 402 -13.82 -8.45 26.10
N ASP A 403 -14.92 -9.17 26.37
CA ASP A 403 -14.88 -10.33 27.27
C ASP A 403 -13.96 -11.44 26.75
N LEU A 404 -14.00 -11.74 25.45
CA LEU A 404 -13.10 -12.70 24.82
C LEU A 404 -11.63 -12.23 24.84
N LEU A 405 -11.38 -10.93 24.68
CA LEU A 405 -10.05 -10.34 24.72
C LEU A 405 -9.37 -10.54 26.08
N ARG A 406 -10.13 -10.46 27.19
CA ARG A 406 -9.61 -10.71 28.55
C ARG A 406 -9.02 -12.11 28.70
N GLU A 407 -9.58 -13.09 27.97
CA GLU A 407 -9.17 -14.50 28.05
C GLU A 407 -7.96 -14.83 27.17
N VAL A 408 -7.50 -13.90 26.31
CA VAL A 408 -6.41 -14.15 25.36
C VAL A 408 -5.29 -13.10 25.52
N PRO A 409 -4.34 -13.34 26.44
CA PRO A 409 -3.21 -12.43 26.63
C PRO A 409 -2.43 -12.16 25.34
N GLY A 410 -2.04 -10.90 25.13
CA GLY A 410 -1.27 -10.46 23.96
C GLY A 410 -2.09 -10.25 22.68
N ALA A 411 -3.35 -10.67 22.63
CA ALA A 411 -4.26 -10.32 21.54
C ALA A 411 -4.50 -8.80 21.53
N ARG A 412 -4.82 -8.24 20.37
CA ARG A 412 -5.16 -6.83 20.19
C ARG A 412 -6.46 -6.73 19.43
N TYR A 413 -7.37 -5.91 19.94
CA TYR A 413 -8.70 -5.72 19.38
C TYR A 413 -8.84 -4.30 18.84
N HIS A 414 -9.43 -4.17 17.65
CA HIS A 414 -9.76 -2.90 17.05
C HIS A 414 -11.24 -2.88 16.63
N VAL A 415 -12.02 -1.97 17.19
CA VAL A 415 -13.43 -1.80 16.83
C VAL A 415 -13.51 -0.85 15.63
N LEU A 416 -14.03 -1.35 14.50
CA LEU A 416 -14.21 -0.56 13.30
C LEU A 416 -15.36 0.44 13.48
N HIS A 417 -15.20 1.62 12.87
CA HIS A 417 -16.20 2.69 12.69
C HIS A 417 -17.29 2.77 13.79
N VAL A 418 -16.91 3.02 15.05
CA VAL A 418 -17.86 3.08 16.16
C VAL A 418 -18.91 4.17 15.94
N SER A 419 -20.17 3.89 16.28
CA SER A 419 -21.28 4.84 16.05
C SER A 419 -22.11 5.14 17.29
N THR A 420 -22.02 4.34 18.35
CA THR A 420 -22.92 4.44 19.51
C THR A 420 -22.22 4.88 20.79
N LYS A 421 -22.92 5.67 21.62
CA LYS A 421 -22.45 6.02 22.96
C LYS A 421 -22.17 4.78 23.83
N LYS A 422 -23.02 3.75 23.72
CA LYS A 422 -22.87 2.49 24.48
C LYS A 422 -21.56 1.77 24.15
N ALA A 423 -21.20 1.65 22.87
CA ALA A 423 -19.93 1.04 22.47
C ALA A 423 -18.74 1.85 23.00
N ILE A 424 -18.79 3.18 22.92
CA ILE A 424 -17.75 4.06 23.46
C ILE A 424 -17.58 3.88 24.97
N ASP A 425 -18.67 3.81 25.73
CA ASP A 425 -18.62 3.61 27.18
C ASP A 425 -17.96 2.26 27.54
N LEU A 426 -18.25 1.19 26.79
CA LEU A 426 -17.61 -0.12 26.94
C LEU A 426 -16.11 -0.09 26.61
N ILE A 427 -15.74 0.55 25.50
CA ILE A 427 -14.34 0.69 25.07
C ILE A 427 -13.55 1.50 26.10
N ARG A 428 -14.12 2.60 26.59
CA ARG A 428 -13.50 3.44 27.63
C ARG A 428 -13.25 2.64 28.91
N ALA A 429 -14.23 1.85 29.35
CA ALA A 429 -14.07 0.97 30.51
C ALA A 429 -12.95 -0.06 30.30
N ALA A 430 -12.92 -0.72 29.14
CA ALA A 430 -11.89 -1.68 28.79
C ALA A 430 -10.48 -1.07 28.71
N LYS A 431 -10.34 0.15 28.18
CA LYS A 431 -9.07 0.89 28.20
C LYS A 431 -8.63 1.24 29.62
N ASN A 432 -9.56 1.64 30.48
CA ASN A 432 -9.26 1.93 31.90
C ASN A 432 -8.84 0.67 32.67
N GLU A 433 -9.29 -0.52 32.25
CA GLU A 433 -8.81 -1.82 32.75
C GLU A 433 -7.42 -2.19 32.21
N GLY A 434 -6.87 -1.43 31.26
CA GLY A 434 -5.58 -1.69 30.62
C GLY A 434 -5.64 -2.73 29.50
N LEU A 435 -6.83 -3.05 28.99
CA LEU A 435 -6.97 -3.99 27.87
C LEU A 435 -6.46 -3.37 26.56
N PRO A 436 -5.84 -4.18 25.67
CA PRO A 436 -5.31 -3.73 24.39
C PRO A 436 -6.44 -3.58 23.35
N VAL A 437 -7.41 -2.73 23.66
CA VAL A 437 -8.51 -2.35 22.77
C VAL A 437 -8.26 -0.98 22.18
N THR A 438 -8.52 -0.85 20.89
CA THR A 438 -8.53 0.42 20.17
C THR A 438 -9.82 0.55 19.36
N CYS A 439 -10.18 1.74 18.93
CA CYS A 439 -11.27 1.94 17.99
C CYS A 439 -11.02 3.13 17.06
N GLU A 440 -11.76 3.14 15.97
CA GLU A 440 -11.78 4.23 15.00
C GLU A 440 -13.20 4.79 14.85
N VAL A 441 -13.29 6.02 14.39
CA VAL A 441 -14.55 6.65 13.99
C VAL A 441 -14.41 7.26 12.60
N THR A 442 -15.51 7.30 11.85
CA THR A 442 -15.49 7.89 10.51
C THR A 442 -15.84 9.38 10.53
N PRO A 443 -15.37 10.16 9.54
CA PRO A 443 -15.74 11.56 9.40
C PRO A 443 -17.24 11.81 9.40
N HIS A 444 -18.02 10.92 8.78
CA HIS A 444 -19.47 11.09 8.71
C HIS A 444 -20.17 10.85 10.06
N HIS A 445 -19.64 10.00 10.95
CA HIS A 445 -20.25 9.74 12.25
C HIS A 445 -20.05 10.86 13.28
N PHE A 446 -18.99 11.67 13.18
CA PHE A 446 -18.85 12.86 14.03
C PHE A 446 -19.33 14.16 13.37
N ALA A 447 -19.51 14.18 12.04
CA ALA A 447 -19.94 15.36 11.29
C ALA A 447 -21.44 15.41 10.98
N LEU A 448 -22.16 14.28 11.02
CA LEU A 448 -23.59 14.18 10.66
C LEU A 448 -24.38 13.38 11.70
N THR A 449 -25.70 13.49 11.66
CA THR A 449 -26.66 12.71 12.45
C THR A 449 -27.64 11.99 11.53
N GLU A 450 -28.56 11.20 12.11
CA GLU A 450 -29.66 10.56 11.41
C GLU A 450 -30.51 11.54 10.56
N ASP A 451 -30.52 12.84 10.90
CA ASP A 451 -31.25 13.86 10.15
C ASP A 451 -30.73 14.00 8.70
N ALA A 452 -29.45 13.69 8.45
CA ALA A 452 -28.87 13.70 7.10
C ALA A 452 -29.55 12.70 6.15
N VAL A 453 -30.21 11.66 6.67
CA VAL A 453 -31.04 10.75 5.87
C VAL A 453 -32.24 11.47 5.27
N ARG A 454 -32.85 12.42 5.99
CA ARG A 454 -33.96 13.22 5.46
C ARG A 454 -33.50 14.14 4.33
N GLU A 455 -32.30 14.70 4.47
CA GLU A 455 -31.75 15.69 3.54
C GLU A 455 -31.15 15.06 2.28
N HIS A 456 -30.43 13.95 2.43
CA HIS A 456 -29.62 13.35 1.36
C HIS A 456 -30.10 11.96 0.94
N GLY A 457 -31.11 11.40 1.62
CA GLY A 457 -31.72 10.12 1.28
C GLY A 457 -30.68 8.99 1.24
N THR A 458 -30.60 8.32 0.10
CA THR A 458 -29.71 7.17 -0.09
C THR A 458 -28.23 7.51 0.03
N MET A 459 -27.85 8.78 -0.21
CA MET A 459 -26.46 9.23 -0.10
C MET A 459 -25.98 9.37 1.35
N ALA A 460 -26.90 9.34 2.33
CA ALA A 460 -26.60 9.26 3.76
C ALA A 460 -26.86 7.86 4.35
N LYS A 461 -26.95 6.82 3.52
CA LYS A 461 -27.06 5.42 3.96
C LYS A 461 -25.70 4.71 3.98
N MET A 462 -25.23 4.36 5.17
CA MET A 462 -24.00 3.59 5.47
C MET A 462 -24.22 2.65 6.67
N ASN A 463 -23.28 1.75 6.92
CA ASN A 463 -23.34 0.79 8.03
C ASN A 463 -22.02 0.85 8.83
N PRO A 464 -22.04 1.20 10.13
CA PRO A 464 -23.21 1.55 10.93
C PRO A 464 -23.91 2.82 10.44
N PRO A 465 -25.21 3.00 10.72
CA PRO A 465 -25.95 4.16 10.27
C PRO A 465 -25.62 5.41 11.11
N LEU A 466 -25.83 6.59 10.53
CA LEU A 466 -25.77 7.85 11.27
C LEU A 466 -26.81 7.83 12.41
N ARG A 467 -26.33 8.07 13.63
CA ARG A 467 -27.10 7.96 14.88
C ARG A 467 -27.64 9.31 15.35
N THR A 468 -28.08 9.38 16.60
CA THR A 468 -28.63 10.59 17.19
C THR A 468 -27.56 11.67 17.40
N GLU A 469 -27.96 12.91 17.71
CA GLU A 469 -27.02 13.97 18.09
C GLU A 469 -26.25 13.66 19.37
N GLU A 470 -26.85 12.90 20.30
CA GLU A 470 -26.17 12.44 21.51
C GLU A 470 -25.00 11.51 21.16
N ASP A 471 -25.23 10.56 20.24
CA ASP A 471 -24.18 9.67 19.75
C ASP A 471 -23.09 10.44 19.00
N ARG A 472 -23.46 11.39 18.12
CA ARG A 472 -22.51 12.23 17.38
C ARG A 472 -21.62 13.05 18.33
N LEU A 473 -22.20 13.64 19.37
CA LEU A 473 -21.46 14.36 20.40
C LEU A 473 -20.53 13.42 21.17
N CYS A 474 -20.98 12.21 21.50
CA CYS A 474 -20.15 11.19 22.13
C CYS A 474 -18.95 10.79 21.26
N MET A 475 -19.09 10.72 19.93
CA MET A 475 -17.97 10.49 19.02
C MET A 475 -16.93 11.62 19.09
N VAL A 476 -17.38 12.87 19.15
CA VAL A 476 -16.48 14.02 19.30
C VAL A 476 -15.77 13.98 20.66
N GLU A 477 -16.50 13.71 21.74
CA GLU A 477 -15.91 13.58 23.09
C GLU A 477 -14.91 12.42 23.17
N GLY A 478 -15.21 11.28 22.54
CA GLY A 478 -14.32 10.13 22.47
C GLY A 478 -13.02 10.40 21.71
N LEU A 479 -13.06 11.26 20.68
CA LEU A 479 -11.86 11.72 19.99
C LEU A 479 -11.01 12.64 20.89
N MET A 480 -11.67 13.53 21.64
CA MET A 480 -11.03 14.49 22.55
C MET A 480 -10.41 13.81 23.78
N ASP A 481 -11.10 12.84 24.38
CA ASP A 481 -10.62 12.14 25.60
C ASP A 481 -9.64 10.99 25.30
N GLY A 482 -9.44 10.65 24.02
CA GLY A 482 -8.54 9.58 23.58
C GLY A 482 -9.14 8.17 23.62
N THR A 483 -10.43 8.03 23.95
CA THR A 483 -11.16 6.75 23.85
C THR A 483 -11.18 6.26 22.41
N ILE A 484 -11.32 7.16 21.44
CA ILE A 484 -11.21 6.86 20.01
C ILE A 484 -9.78 7.13 19.56
N ASP A 485 -9.11 6.13 18.97
CA ASP A 485 -7.67 6.17 18.70
C ASP A 485 -7.33 6.86 17.38
N CYS A 486 -8.12 6.64 16.34
CA CYS A 486 -7.89 7.19 15.01
C CYS A 486 -9.18 7.53 14.27
N ILE A 487 -9.03 8.28 13.18
CA ILE A 487 -10.10 8.53 12.20
C ILE A 487 -9.79 7.68 10.97
N ALA A 488 -10.76 6.91 10.50
CA ALA A 488 -10.66 6.09 9.28
C ALA A 488 -11.90 6.34 8.42
N THR A 489 -11.78 6.32 7.09
CA THR A 489 -12.90 6.84 6.27
C THR A 489 -14.07 5.89 6.15
N ASP A 490 -13.81 4.58 6.19
CA ASP A 490 -14.70 3.58 5.61
C ASP A 490 -15.11 4.01 4.19
N HIS A 491 -14.12 4.30 3.35
CA HIS A 491 -14.39 4.69 1.97
C HIS A 491 -15.04 3.51 1.24
N ALA A 492 -16.36 3.63 1.04
CA ALA A 492 -17.24 2.57 0.54
C ALA A 492 -17.94 3.03 -0.75
N PRO A 493 -17.25 2.96 -1.91
CA PRO A 493 -17.76 3.41 -3.19
C PRO A 493 -18.81 2.45 -3.76
N HIS A 494 -19.84 3.02 -4.37
CA HIS A 494 -20.95 2.30 -5.01
C HIS A 494 -21.32 2.86 -6.38
N SER A 495 -21.92 2.04 -7.23
CA SER A 495 -22.43 2.53 -8.52
C SER A 495 -23.58 3.52 -8.30
N CYS A 496 -23.83 4.40 -9.28
CA CYS A 496 -25.01 5.26 -9.25
C CYS A 496 -26.31 4.45 -9.23
N GLN A 497 -26.31 3.26 -9.86
CA GLN A 497 -27.45 2.35 -9.89
C GLN A 497 -27.74 1.76 -8.50
N ASP A 498 -26.69 1.33 -7.77
CA ASP A 498 -26.82 0.79 -6.41
C ASP A 498 -27.44 1.82 -5.45
N LYS A 499 -27.09 3.11 -5.62
CA LYS A 499 -27.57 4.21 -4.78
C LYS A 499 -28.88 4.83 -5.26
N ALA A 500 -29.33 4.54 -6.48
CA ALA A 500 -30.61 5.02 -7.02
C ALA A 500 -31.82 4.18 -6.56
N LEU A 501 -31.58 3.01 -5.96
CA LEU A 501 -32.62 2.19 -5.35
C LEU A 501 -33.27 2.89 -4.13
N PRO A 502 -34.49 2.49 -3.72
CA PRO A 502 -35.10 2.98 -2.48
C PRO A 502 -34.18 2.75 -1.26
N ILE A 503 -34.29 3.60 -0.22
CA ILE A 503 -33.42 3.53 0.99
C ILE A 503 -33.44 2.13 1.62
N SER A 504 -34.58 1.44 1.61
CA SER A 504 -34.70 0.06 2.12
C SER A 504 -33.80 -0.96 1.42
N SER A 505 -33.42 -0.71 0.17
CA SER A 505 -32.77 -1.70 -0.72
C SER A 505 -31.48 -1.21 -1.36
N CYS A 506 -31.17 0.09 -1.27
CA CYS A 506 -29.92 0.63 -1.79
C CYS A 506 -28.72 0.17 -0.95
N ALA A 507 -27.54 0.18 -1.56
CA ALA A 507 -26.33 -0.26 -0.89
C ALA A 507 -25.90 0.70 0.23
N PHE A 508 -25.39 0.12 1.32
CA PHE A 508 -24.71 0.85 2.39
C PHE A 508 -23.34 1.31 1.94
N GLY A 509 -22.98 2.55 2.25
CA GLY A 509 -21.63 3.06 2.06
C GLY A 509 -21.61 4.42 1.37
N VAL A 510 -20.57 5.18 1.70
CA VAL A 510 -20.27 6.51 1.16
C VAL A 510 -18.77 6.65 0.89
N VAL A 511 -18.39 7.47 -0.10
CA VAL A 511 -16.97 7.80 -0.32
C VAL A 511 -16.47 8.81 0.70
N GLY A 512 -15.24 8.60 1.22
CA GLY A 512 -14.65 9.48 2.24
C GLY A 512 -13.21 9.98 2.00
N LEU A 513 -12.40 9.33 1.17
CA LEU A 513 -10.97 9.66 0.97
C LEU A 513 -10.71 11.15 0.70
N GLU A 514 -11.42 11.75 -0.26
CA GLU A 514 -11.21 13.15 -0.67
C GLU A 514 -11.76 14.18 0.34
N THR A 515 -12.62 13.76 1.27
CA THR A 515 -13.24 14.64 2.27
C THR A 515 -12.72 14.38 3.70
N MET A 516 -11.88 13.37 3.91
CA MET A 516 -11.38 12.97 5.23
C MET A 516 -10.68 14.13 5.96
N LEU A 517 -9.70 14.75 5.29
CA LEU A 517 -8.90 15.84 5.85
C LEU A 517 -9.77 17.06 6.22
N PRO A 518 -10.53 17.68 5.29
CA PRO A 518 -11.31 18.87 5.64
C PRO A 518 -12.36 18.61 6.72
N LEU A 519 -13.04 17.46 6.69
CA LEU A 519 -14.03 17.13 7.72
C LEU A 519 -13.39 16.93 9.09
N SER A 520 -12.22 16.30 9.16
CA SER A 520 -11.47 16.16 10.41
C SER A 520 -10.97 17.51 10.94
N LEU A 521 -10.56 18.42 10.04
CA LEU A 521 -10.14 19.77 10.39
C LEU A 521 -11.28 20.65 10.92
N GLU A 522 -12.55 20.29 10.73
CA GLU A 522 -13.66 20.99 11.41
C GLU A 522 -13.54 20.93 12.94
N LEU A 523 -12.98 19.85 13.50
CA LEU A 523 -12.71 19.74 14.94
C LEU A 523 -11.68 20.78 15.41
N TYR A 524 -10.68 21.05 14.57
CA TYR A 524 -9.68 22.09 14.81
C TYR A 524 -10.26 23.49 14.63
N HIS A 525 -10.93 23.77 13.50
CA HIS A 525 -11.50 25.09 13.21
C HIS A 525 -12.62 25.49 14.18
N SER A 526 -13.35 24.52 14.74
CA SER A 526 -14.36 24.78 15.79
C SER A 526 -13.76 24.92 17.19
N GLY A 527 -12.44 24.74 17.36
CA GLY A 527 -11.75 24.85 18.64
C GLY A 527 -11.99 23.69 19.61
N LYS A 528 -12.53 22.55 19.13
CA LYS A 528 -12.80 21.37 19.96
C LYS A 528 -11.55 20.53 20.22
N MET A 529 -10.61 20.51 19.27
CA MET A 529 -9.35 19.78 19.37
C MET A 529 -8.17 20.60 18.84
N GLY A 530 -6.97 20.36 19.37
CA GLY A 530 -5.75 20.96 18.82
C GLY A 530 -5.38 20.36 17.46
N LEU A 531 -4.67 21.13 16.63
CA LEU A 531 -4.26 20.67 15.30
C LEU A 531 -3.42 19.39 15.35
N LEU A 532 -2.42 19.33 16.25
CA LEU A 532 -1.58 18.15 16.43
C LEU A 532 -2.40 16.92 16.82
N GLU A 533 -3.42 17.08 17.68
CA GLU A 533 -4.28 15.99 18.10
C GLU A 533 -5.10 15.45 16.93
N VAL A 534 -5.74 16.33 16.14
CA VAL A 534 -6.50 15.94 14.93
C VAL A 534 -5.59 15.22 13.93
N LEU A 535 -4.44 15.79 13.62
CA LEU A 535 -3.50 15.19 12.66
C LEU A 535 -2.91 13.87 13.17
N SER A 536 -2.74 13.71 14.48
CA SER A 536 -2.30 12.44 15.09
C SER A 536 -3.29 11.31 14.80
N LYS A 537 -4.60 11.60 14.86
CA LYS A 537 -5.67 10.64 14.53
C LYS A 537 -5.68 10.21 13.05
N LEU A 538 -5.00 10.95 12.17
CA LEU A 538 -4.92 10.70 10.73
C LEU A 538 -3.58 10.12 10.27
N THR A 539 -2.53 10.18 11.10
CA THR A 539 -1.15 9.87 10.66
C THR A 539 -0.53 8.78 11.52
N ASP A 540 -0.04 9.13 12.71
CA ASP A 540 0.79 8.24 13.51
C ASP A 540 -0.04 7.21 14.31
N LYS A 541 -1.21 7.57 14.82
CA LYS A 541 -2.11 6.63 15.54
C LYS A 541 -2.62 5.47 14.68
N PRO A 542 -3.19 5.70 13.48
CA PRO A 542 -3.57 4.57 12.61
C PRO A 542 -2.36 3.70 12.28
N SER A 543 -1.18 4.30 12.06
CA SER A 543 0.06 3.56 11.80
C SER A 543 0.49 2.66 12.97
N ASP A 544 0.33 3.13 14.21
CA ASP A 544 0.66 2.37 15.43
C ASP A 544 -0.28 1.15 15.63
N ILE A 545 -1.57 1.30 15.32
CA ILE A 545 -2.57 0.23 15.42
C ILE A 545 -2.18 -0.96 14.53
N VAL A 546 -1.89 -0.69 13.25
CA VAL A 546 -1.51 -1.72 12.27
C VAL A 546 -0.01 -2.01 12.22
N LYS A 547 0.79 -1.33 13.06
CA LYS A 547 2.25 -1.47 13.20
C LYS A 547 3.03 -1.27 11.89
N ILE A 548 2.77 -0.19 11.18
CA ILE A 548 3.54 0.22 10.00
C ILE A 548 4.44 1.42 10.29
N ARG A 549 5.61 1.49 9.65
CA ARG A 549 6.59 2.58 9.83
C ARG A 549 6.31 3.75 8.89
N ARG A 550 5.09 4.31 8.96
CA ARG A 550 4.61 5.45 8.17
C ARG A 550 3.92 6.47 9.09
N GLY A 551 3.43 7.57 8.51
CA GLY A 551 2.72 8.62 9.27
C GLY A 551 3.60 9.41 10.23
N ARG A 552 4.93 9.47 9.99
CA ARG A 552 5.89 10.23 10.81
C ARG A 552 6.97 10.89 9.94
N ILE A 553 7.46 12.06 10.34
CA ILE A 553 8.65 12.68 9.74
C ILE A 553 9.88 12.31 10.58
N ALA A 554 10.74 11.46 10.03
CA ALA A 554 12.04 11.17 10.63
C ALA A 554 13.07 10.77 9.56
N LYS A 555 14.35 11.04 9.84
CA LYS A 555 15.45 10.68 8.95
C LYS A 555 15.47 9.17 8.68
N GLY A 556 15.60 8.79 7.42
CA GLY A 556 15.61 7.40 6.95
C GLY A 556 14.24 6.74 6.89
N LEU A 557 13.15 7.45 7.23
CA LEU A 557 11.80 6.97 6.89
C LEU A 557 11.48 7.27 5.43
N VAL A 558 10.54 6.50 4.88
CA VAL A 558 10.01 6.72 3.54
C VAL A 558 9.38 8.12 3.47
N ALA A 559 9.67 8.86 2.40
CA ALA A 559 9.17 10.20 2.16
C ALA A 559 7.72 10.19 1.68
N ASP A 560 6.82 9.83 2.59
CA ASP A 560 5.37 9.98 2.43
C ASP A 560 4.94 11.27 3.13
N LEU A 561 4.68 12.31 2.34
CA LEU A 561 4.46 13.68 2.84
C LEU A 561 3.24 14.30 2.17
N VAL A 562 2.63 15.27 2.84
CA VAL A 562 1.55 16.07 2.27
C VAL A 562 1.73 17.54 2.63
N VAL A 563 1.58 18.41 1.62
CA VAL A 563 1.49 19.86 1.80
C VAL A 563 0.02 20.23 1.88
N VAL A 564 -0.39 20.92 2.93
CA VAL A 564 -1.79 21.24 3.25
C VAL A 564 -1.95 22.74 3.48
N ASP A 565 -2.91 23.34 2.79
CA ASP A 565 -3.46 24.64 3.20
C ASP A 565 -4.63 24.38 4.15
N LEU A 566 -4.47 24.74 5.43
CA LEU A 566 -5.48 24.50 6.47
C LEU A 566 -6.73 25.37 6.28
N ASP A 567 -6.55 26.57 5.75
CA ASP A 567 -7.58 27.61 5.74
C ASP A 567 -8.24 27.78 4.36
N HIS A 568 -7.77 27.03 3.35
CA HIS A 568 -8.38 27.03 2.02
C HIS A 568 -9.84 26.60 2.10
N GLU A 569 -10.74 27.54 1.83
CA GLU A 569 -12.18 27.29 1.79
C GLU A 569 -12.60 26.83 0.40
N TRP A 570 -13.35 25.73 0.33
CA TRP A 570 -13.85 25.18 -0.92
C TRP A 570 -15.18 24.45 -0.72
N VAL A 571 -15.93 24.30 -1.81
CA VAL A 571 -17.20 23.57 -1.82
C VAL A 571 -16.96 22.16 -2.34
N VAL A 572 -17.39 21.16 -1.56
CA VAL A 572 -17.31 19.76 -1.96
C VAL A 572 -18.15 19.52 -3.20
N ASP A 573 -17.49 19.22 -4.31
CA ASP A 573 -18.13 18.87 -5.57
C ASP A 573 -17.76 17.43 -5.95
N THR A 574 -18.65 16.49 -5.60
CA THR A 574 -18.43 15.07 -5.85
C THR A 574 -18.21 14.76 -7.34
N THR A 575 -18.73 15.59 -8.27
CA THR A 575 -18.54 15.37 -9.70
C THR A 575 -17.08 15.46 -10.14
N LYS A 576 -16.26 16.19 -9.38
CA LYS A 576 -14.81 16.35 -9.59
C LYS A 576 -13.97 15.31 -8.89
N PHE A 577 -14.57 14.42 -8.10
CA PHE A 577 -13.81 13.40 -7.37
C PHE A 577 -13.03 12.50 -8.32
N ALA A 578 -11.83 12.10 -7.91
CA ALA A 578 -11.04 11.11 -8.65
C ALA A 578 -11.61 9.69 -8.49
N SER A 579 -12.31 9.42 -7.38
CA SER A 579 -13.12 8.21 -7.19
C SER A 579 -14.12 8.04 -8.33
N LYS A 580 -14.35 6.79 -8.80
CA LYS A 580 -15.42 6.50 -9.76
C LYS A 580 -16.78 6.81 -9.17
N SER A 581 -16.94 6.50 -7.88
CA SER A 581 -18.18 6.72 -7.18
C SER A 581 -18.34 8.19 -6.74
N LYS A 582 -19.60 8.58 -6.60
CA LYS A 582 -20.02 9.94 -6.26
C LYS A 582 -20.96 9.95 -5.05
N ASN A 583 -21.06 8.82 -4.35
CA ASN A 583 -22.01 8.57 -3.26
C ASN A 583 -21.54 9.24 -1.96
N SER A 584 -21.77 10.54 -1.83
CA SER A 584 -21.42 11.28 -0.61
C SER A 584 -22.55 12.20 -0.17
N PRO A 585 -22.86 12.27 1.13
CA PRO A 585 -23.83 13.24 1.66
C PRO A 585 -23.23 14.65 1.74
N PHE A 586 -21.93 14.82 1.48
CA PHE A 586 -21.25 16.11 1.62
C PHE A 586 -21.27 16.98 0.36
N HIS A 587 -21.90 16.55 -0.74
CA HIS A 587 -21.99 17.36 -1.96
C HIS A 587 -22.63 18.73 -1.66
N GLY A 588 -21.95 19.81 -2.05
CA GLY A 588 -22.36 21.20 -1.80
C GLY A 588 -21.98 21.75 -0.42
N ARG A 589 -21.39 20.94 0.49
CA ARG A 589 -20.91 21.42 1.80
C ARG A 589 -19.67 22.29 1.60
N THR A 590 -19.66 23.47 2.23
CA THR A 590 -18.45 24.30 2.31
C THR A 590 -17.56 23.78 3.42
N VAL A 591 -16.28 23.56 3.11
CA VAL A 591 -15.29 23.02 4.04
C VAL A 591 -13.98 23.80 3.96
N LYS A 592 -13.12 23.62 4.97
CA LYS A 592 -11.79 24.21 5.02
C LYS A 592 -10.72 23.15 5.17
N GLY A 593 -9.57 23.39 4.56
CA GLY A 593 -8.47 22.45 4.52
C GLY A 593 -8.40 21.73 3.19
N ARG A 594 -7.26 21.82 2.51
CA ARG A 594 -7.06 21.16 1.22
C ARG A 594 -5.62 20.66 1.09
N ALA A 595 -5.46 19.39 0.69
CA ALA A 595 -4.17 18.88 0.27
C ALA A 595 -3.77 19.60 -1.02
N LEU A 596 -2.63 20.30 -0.99
CA LEU A 596 -2.07 20.98 -2.14
C LEU A 596 -1.15 20.06 -2.94
N ARG A 597 -0.41 19.20 -2.24
CA ARG A 597 0.53 18.25 -2.84
C ARG A 597 0.59 16.99 -2.01
N THR A 598 0.56 15.83 -2.65
CA THR A 598 0.75 14.54 -1.99
C THR A 598 1.96 13.84 -2.58
N VAL A 599 2.83 13.36 -1.70
CA VAL A 599 4.13 12.76 -2.04
C VAL A 599 4.14 11.35 -1.47
N VAL A 600 4.46 10.36 -2.31
CA VAL A 600 4.55 8.95 -1.93
C VAL A 600 5.94 8.46 -2.32
N ALA A 601 6.70 7.97 -1.33
CA ALA A 601 8.09 7.56 -1.48
C ALA A 601 8.93 8.55 -2.31
N GLY A 602 8.84 9.83 -1.96
CA GLY A 602 9.59 10.94 -2.55
C GLY A 602 9.09 11.44 -3.90
N LYS A 603 8.10 10.78 -4.51
CA LYS A 603 7.50 11.18 -5.78
C LYS A 603 6.22 11.98 -5.52
N THR A 604 6.08 13.15 -6.16
CA THR A 604 4.79 13.86 -6.17
C THR A 604 3.78 13.07 -7.01
N VAL A 605 2.67 12.66 -6.39
CA VAL A 605 1.61 11.84 -7.03
C VAL A 605 0.31 12.62 -7.21
N TYR A 606 0.15 13.73 -6.49
CA TYR A 606 -0.95 14.68 -6.65
C TYR A 606 -0.46 16.11 -6.47
N LEU A 607 -1.01 17.01 -7.28
CA LEU A 607 -0.87 18.46 -7.16
C LEU A 607 -2.23 19.08 -7.40
N ALA A 608 -2.71 19.89 -6.46
CA ALA A 608 -3.97 20.60 -6.59
C ALA A 608 -3.89 21.62 -7.75
N SER A 609 -4.92 21.62 -8.60
CA SER A 609 -5.11 22.60 -9.67
C SER A 609 -5.66 23.92 -9.16
#